data_AF-A0A3D3ZP02-F1
#
_entry.id   AF-A0A3D3ZP02-F1
#
_cell.length_a   1.000
_cell.length_b   1.000
_cell.length_c   1.000
_cell.angle_alpha   90.00
_cell.angle_beta   90.00
_cell.angle_gamma   90.00
#
_symmetry.space_group_name_H-M   'P 1'
#
loop_
_entity.id
_entity.type
_entity.pdbx_description
1 polymer ?
#
loop_
_entity_poly.entity_id
_entity_poly.type
_entity_poly.pdbx_seq_one_letter_code
_entity_poly.pdbx_strand_id
1 'polypeptide(L)'
;MIQFTLGMADILHATGFGIFRTRSLMNRPYPLTFTKRHGPKGGNATRFYRLSDILARCRQYRRFTEEMAQQLMAADAAHRKENKK
;
A
#
# COMPACT_ATOMS: atom_id res chain seq x y z
N MET A 1 13.62 10.89 3.86
CA MET A 1 12.31 10.44 4.40
C MET A 1 11.72 9.43 3.42
N ILE A 2 11.49 8.18 3.84
CA ILE A 2 10.97 7.15 2.93
C ILE A 2 9.49 7.46 2.62
N GLN A 3 9.19 7.74 1.35
CA GLN A 3 7.84 8.13 0.90
C GLN A 3 6.99 6.93 0.47
N PHE A 4 7.62 5.81 0.11
CA PHE A 4 6.96 4.59 -0.36
C PHE A 4 7.13 3.48 0.68
N THR A 5 6.05 3.09 1.33
CA THR A 5 6.09 2.28 2.57
C THR A 5 5.12 1.12 2.51
N LEU A 6 3.99 1.28 1.82
CA LEU A 6 2.93 0.29 1.79
C LEU A 6 3.13 -0.70 0.64
N GLY A 7 3.26 -1.98 0.97
CA GLY A 7 3.27 -3.06 0.01
C GLY A 7 1.86 -3.56 -0.32
N MET A 8 1.77 -4.47 -1.29
CA MET A 8 0.49 -5.14 -1.60
C MET A 8 -0.07 -5.88 -0.39
N ALA A 9 0.77 -6.51 0.44
CA ALA A 9 0.32 -7.26 1.61
C ALA A 9 -0.38 -6.34 2.65
N ASP A 10 0.20 -5.18 2.94
CA ASP A 10 -0.38 -4.20 3.88
C ASP A 10 -1.76 -3.74 3.40
N ILE A 11 -1.90 -3.49 2.09
CA ILE A 11 -3.15 -3.02 1.51
C ILE A 11 -4.21 -4.12 1.54
N LEU A 12 -3.83 -5.37 1.24
CA LEU A 12 -4.74 -6.52 1.34
C LEU A 12 -5.23 -6.71 2.78
N HIS A 13 -4.31 -6.62 3.74
CA HIS A 13 -4.63 -6.79 5.15
C HIS A 13 -5.57 -5.67 5.65
N ALA A 14 -5.26 -4.41 5.33
CA ALA A 14 -6.02 -3.27 5.81
C ALA A 14 -7.40 -3.10 5.13
N THR A 15 -7.53 -3.51 3.87
CA THR A 15 -8.80 -3.31 3.12
C THR A 15 -9.66 -4.56 3.05
N GLY A 16 -9.08 -5.74 3.28
CA GLY A 16 -9.73 -7.02 3.02
C GLY A 16 -10.10 -7.22 1.53
N PHE A 17 -9.62 -6.36 0.63
CA PHE A 17 -9.89 -6.49 -0.79
C PHE A 17 -9.11 -7.69 -1.33
N GLY A 18 -9.76 -8.57 -2.09
CA GLY A 18 -9.06 -9.71 -2.71
C GLY A 18 -7.94 -9.24 -3.66
N ILE A 19 -6.94 -10.10 -3.88
CA ILE A 19 -5.70 -9.75 -4.60
C ILE A 19 -5.93 -9.14 -5.98
N PHE A 20 -6.92 -9.65 -6.72
CA PHE A 20 -7.27 -9.12 -8.05
C PHE A 20 -7.87 -7.72 -7.98
N ARG A 21 -8.73 -7.45 -6.98
CA ARG A 21 -9.34 -6.13 -6.80
C ARG A 21 -8.28 -5.11 -6.43
N THR A 22 -7.40 -5.44 -5.48
CA THR A 22 -6.32 -4.55 -5.07
C THR A 22 -5.36 -4.27 -6.22
N ARG A 23 -4.97 -5.29 -7.00
CA ARG A 23 -4.16 -5.08 -8.21
C ARG A 23 -4.88 -4.19 -9.23
N SER A 24 -6.17 -4.40 -9.47
CA SER A 24 -6.95 -3.55 -10.38
C SER A 24 -6.95 -2.09 -9.90
N LEU A 25 -7.16 -1.89 -8.60
CA LEU A 25 -7.19 -0.59 -7.93
C LEU A 25 -5.84 0.16 -8.07
N MET A 26 -4.71 -0.55 -8.00
CA MET A 26 -3.39 0.06 -8.23
C MET A 26 -3.11 0.40 -9.69
N ASN A 27 -3.77 -0.25 -10.65
CA ASN A 27 -3.46 -0.11 -12.07
C ASN A 27 -4.47 0.72 -12.86
N ARG A 28 -5.64 1.02 -12.30
CA ARG A 28 -6.74 1.72 -13.00
C ARG A 28 -7.20 3.00 -12.27
N PRO A 29 -7.67 4.02 -13.02
CA PRO A 29 -7.64 4.14 -14.48
C PRO A 29 -6.22 4.32 -15.05
N TYR A 30 -5.25 4.67 -14.19
CA TYR A 30 -3.83 4.71 -14.49
C TYR A 30 -3.05 4.03 -13.36
N PRO A 31 -1.84 3.49 -13.65
CA PRO A 31 -0.99 2.89 -12.65
C PRO A 31 -0.51 3.91 -11.62
N LEU A 32 -0.64 3.57 -10.33
CA LEU A 32 -0.09 4.36 -9.24
C LEU A 32 1.45 4.29 -9.25
N THR A 33 2.08 5.37 -8.82
CA THR A 33 3.53 5.44 -8.67
C THR A 33 3.98 4.47 -7.58
N PHE A 34 5.02 3.67 -7.87
CA PHE A 34 5.59 2.73 -6.92
C PHE A 34 7.11 2.71 -7.00
N THR A 35 7.75 2.29 -5.91
CA THR A 35 9.15 1.85 -5.92
C THR A 35 9.21 0.34 -5.79
N LYS A 36 10.22 -0.29 -6.39
CA LYS A 36 10.52 -1.71 -6.19
C LYS A 36 11.58 -1.83 -5.10
N ARG A 37 11.43 -2.80 -4.19
CA ARG A 37 12.52 -3.23 -3.31
C ARG A 37 12.68 -4.74 -3.39
N HIS A 38 13.93 -5.18 -3.44
CA HIS A 38 14.26 -6.59 -3.41
C HIS A 38 14.33 -7.05 -1.96
N GLY A 39 13.81 -8.25 -1.70
CA GLY A 39 13.97 -8.88 -0.39
C GLY A 39 15.45 -9.22 -0.11
N PRO A 40 15.83 -9.41 1.16
CA PRO A 40 17.23 -9.59 1.59
C PRO A 40 17.94 -10.80 0.97
N LYS A 41 17.22 -11.73 0.33
CA LYS A 41 17.78 -12.93 -0.33
C LYS A 41 17.60 -12.95 -1.85
N GLY A 42 17.50 -11.78 -2.50
CA GLY A 42 17.30 -11.71 -3.96
C GLY A 42 15.92 -12.22 -4.42
N GLY A 43 14.94 -12.24 -3.52
CA GLY A 43 13.58 -12.65 -3.81
C GLY A 43 12.85 -11.67 -4.74
N ASN A 44 11.63 -12.06 -5.14
CA ASN A 44 10.75 -11.25 -5.98
C ASN A 44 10.64 -9.80 -5.48
N ALA A 45 10.83 -8.85 -6.40
CA ALA A 45 10.74 -7.44 -6.08
C ALA A 45 9.32 -7.08 -5.59
N THR A 46 9.22 -6.59 -4.37
CA THR A 46 7.96 -6.09 -3.81
C THR A 46 7.76 -4.63 -4.25
N ARG A 47 6.55 -4.31 -4.70
CA ARG A 47 6.15 -2.94 -5.04
C ARG A 47 5.65 -2.24 -3.79
N PHE A 48 6.17 -1.04 -3.55
CA PHE A 48 5.77 -0.16 -2.45
C PHE A 48 5.18 1.12 -2.99
N TYR A 49 4.08 1.56 -2.40
CA TYR A 49 3.29 2.71 -2.81
C TYR A 49 3.29 3.79 -1.72
N ARG A 50 2.91 5.01 -2.10
CA ARG A 50 2.73 6.11 -1.15
C ARG A 50 1.37 5.99 -0.46
N LEU A 51 1.33 6.24 0.85
CA LEU A 51 0.08 6.27 1.60
C LEU A 51 -0.97 7.22 0.98
N SER A 52 -0.55 8.42 0.56
CA SER A 52 -1.44 9.41 -0.07
C SER A 52 -2.16 8.86 -1.29
N ASP A 53 -1.43 8.13 -2.15
CA ASP A 53 -1.93 7.62 -3.42
C ASP A 53 -2.89 6.45 -3.17
N ILE A 54 -2.57 5.59 -2.21
CA ILE A 54 -3.44 4.49 -1.78
C ILE A 54 -4.74 5.03 -1.19
N LEU A 55 -4.67 5.98 -0.26
CA LEU A 55 -5.87 6.55 0.37
C LEU A 55 -6.76 7.25 -0.66
N ALA A 56 -6.17 8.05 -1.55
CA ALA A 56 -6.91 8.72 -2.62
C ALA A 56 -7.63 7.71 -3.52
N ARG A 57 -6.97 6.59 -3.86
CA ARG A 57 -7.55 5.55 -4.71
C ARG A 57 -8.61 4.72 -3.97
N CYS A 58 -8.35 4.30 -2.74
CA CYS A 58 -9.29 3.51 -1.95
C CYS A 58 -10.57 4.28 -1.61
N ARG A 59 -10.48 5.60 -1.36
CA ARG A 59 -11.65 6.46 -1.13
C ARG A 59 -12.62 6.55 -2.31
N GLN A 60 -12.19 6.23 -3.52
CA GLN A 60 -13.08 6.15 -4.69
C GLN A 60 -14.01 4.92 -4.62
N TYR A 61 -13.72 3.95 -3.75
CA TYR A 61 -14.54 2.76 -3.57
C TYR A 61 -15.54 2.92 -2.42
N ARG A 62 -16.82 2.71 -2.72
CA ARG A 62 -17.93 2.81 -1.74
C ARG A 62 -17.78 1.91 -0.51
N ARG A 63 -17.03 0.80 -0.60
CA ARG A 63 -16.82 -0.15 0.51
C ARG A 63 -15.60 0.18 1.38
N PHE A 64 -14.89 1.27 1.08
CA PHE A 64 -13.76 1.70 1.89
C PHE A 64 -14.26 2.48 3.11
N THR A 65 -13.86 2.04 4.30
CA THR A 65 -14.26 2.66 5.57
C THR A 65 -13.11 3.46 6.18
N GLU A 66 -13.42 4.35 7.12
CA GLU A 66 -12.40 5.08 7.88
C GLU A 66 -11.51 4.15 8.71
N GLU A 67 -12.02 3.01 9.18
CA GLU A 67 -11.22 1.99 9.87
C GLU A 67 -10.13 1.41 8.95
N MET A 68 -10.46 1.12 7.69
CA MET A 68 -9.47 0.67 6.71
C MET A 68 -8.42 1.76 6.43
N ALA A 69 -8.83 3.03 6.42
CA ALA A 69 -7.92 4.16 6.29
C ALA A 69 -6.96 4.25 7.47
N GLN A 70 -7.47 4.07 8.70
CA GLN A 70 -6.66 4.05 9.92
C GLN A 70 -5.67 2.89 9.93
N GLN A 71 -6.08 1.69 9.48
CA GLN A 71 -5.18 0.54 9.37
C GLN A 71 -4.04 0.79 8.37
N LEU A 72 -4.32 1.42 7.22
CA LEU A 72 -3.29 1.82 6.25
C LEU A 72 -2.33 2.87 6.84
N MET A 73 -2.86 3.86 7.57
CA MET A 73 -2.05 4.87 8.25
C MET A 73 -1.16 4.25 9.34
N ALA A 74 -1.68 3.29 10.10
CA ALA A 74 -0.93 2.57 11.12
C ALA A 74 0.21 1.74 10.51
N ALA A 75 -0.06 1.03 9.40
CA ALA A 75 0.97 0.28 8.67
C ALA A 75 2.07 1.20 8.13
N ASP A 76 1.71 2.33 7.50
CA ASP A 76 2.69 3.33 7.03
C ASP A 76 3.54 3.87 8.19
N ALA A 77 2.92 4.20 9.32
CA ALA A 77 3.63 4.68 10.50
C ALA A 77 4.59 3.62 11.09
N ALA A 78 4.20 2.35 11.11
CA ALA A 78 5.05 1.24 11.56
C ALA A 78 6.28 1.10 10.66
N HIS A 79 6.08 1.05 9.33
CA HIS A 79 7.18 0.98 8.35
C HIS A 79 8.11 2.18 8.44
N ARG A 80 7.59 3.39 8.67
CA ARG A 80 8.43 4.59 8.84
C ARG A 80 9.27 4.56 10.13
N LYS A 81 8.76 3.95 11.20
CA LYS A 81 9.52 3.78 12.45
C LYS A 81 10.65 2.77 12.26
N GLU A 82 10.38 1.66 11.57
CA GLU A 82 11.38 0.63 11.30
C GLU A 82 12.55 1.17 10.46
N ASN A 83 12.26 1.95 9.42
CA ASN A 83 13.29 2.52 8.55
C ASN A 83 14.00 3.76 9.12
N LYS A 84 13.66 4.20 10.34
CA LYS A 84 14.37 5.26 11.07
C LYS A 84 15.41 4.71 12.05
N LYS A 85 15.39 3.41 12.34
CA LYS A 85 16.47 2.70 13.03
C LYS A 85 17.59 2.39 12.04
#